data_AF-M4BEZ0-F1
#
_entry.id   AF-M4BEZ0-F1
#
_cell.length_a   1.000
_cell.length_b   1.000
_cell.length_c   1.000
_cell.angle_alpha   90.00
_cell.angle_beta   90.00
_cell.angle_gamma   90.00
#
_symmetry.space_group_name_H-M   'P 1'
#
loop_
_entity.id
_entity.type
_entity.pdbx_description
1 polymer ?
#
loop_
_entity_poly.entity_id
_entity_poly.type
_entity_poly.pdbx_seq_one_letter_code
_entity_poly.pdbx_strand_id
1 'polypeptide(L)'
;MQLDSLPEVVLVTIFMEGLHTGIYRTEMFRVHPSTFKGAVEIALDAEFNFKAARYGTHGHAQNSFDRAETMDLSHADDEEA
;
A
#
# COMPACT_ATOMS: atom_id res chain seq x y z
N MET A 1 3.63 -17.37 27.00
CA MET A 1 2.22 -16.93 27.01
C MET A 1 1.57 -17.51 25.77
N GLN A 2 0.56 -18.36 25.92
CA GLN A 2 -0.10 -19.06 24.82
C GLN A 2 -1.11 -18.10 24.17
N LEU A 3 -0.93 -17.76 22.88
CA LEU A 3 -1.89 -16.92 22.13
C LEU A 3 -3.12 -17.75 21.68
N ASP A 4 -3.03 -19.07 21.78
CA ASP A 4 -3.95 -20.08 21.26
C ASP A 4 -5.36 -20.06 21.90
N SER A 5 -5.60 -19.16 22.87
CA SER A 5 -6.89 -18.99 23.54
C SER A 5 -7.59 -17.66 23.19
N LEU A 6 -6.96 -16.77 22.41
CA LEU A 6 -7.55 -15.47 22.10
C LEU A 6 -8.54 -15.57 20.93
N PRO A 7 -9.68 -14.85 20.98
CA PRO A 7 -10.57 -14.73 19.83
C PRO A 7 -9.83 -14.13 18.62
N GLU A 8 -10.15 -14.61 17.42
CA GLU A 8 -9.55 -14.14 16.16
C GLU A 8 -9.60 -12.62 16.01
N VAL A 9 -10.73 -11.99 16.36
CA VAL A 9 -10.88 -10.54 16.33
C VAL A 9 -9.85 -9.82 17.20
N VAL A 10 -9.48 -10.40 18.34
CA VAL A 10 -8.47 -9.85 19.24
C VAL A 10 -7.07 -10.03 18.64
N LEU A 11 -6.78 -11.21 18.09
CA LEU A 11 -5.50 -11.48 17.41
C LEU A 11 -5.27 -10.55 16.21
N VAL A 12 -6.29 -10.37 15.37
CA VAL A 12 -6.26 -9.46 14.22
C VAL A 12 -6.05 -8.02 14.69
N THR A 13 -6.72 -7.60 15.76
CA THR A 13 -6.58 -6.22 16.29
C THR A 13 -5.18 -5.97 16.83
N ILE A 14 -4.63 -6.88 17.64
CA ILE A 14 -3.26 -6.78 18.18
C ILE A 14 -2.25 -6.75 17.03
N PHE A 15 -2.45 -7.59 16.01
CA PHE A 15 -1.62 -7.58 14.81
C PHE A 15 -1.66 -6.21 14.11
N MET A 16 -2.86 -5.67 13.86
CA MET A 16 -3.06 -4.36 13.22
C MET A 16 -2.48 -3.19 14.03
N GLU A 17 -2.51 -3.26 15.37
CA GLU A 17 -1.89 -2.28 16.26
C GLU A 17 -0.35 -2.35 16.20
N GLY A 18 0.21 -3.55 16.03
CA GLY A 18 1.65 -3.78 15.91
C GLY A 18 2.26 -3.38 14.55
N LEU A 19 1.45 -3.17 13.52
CA LEU A 19 1.93 -2.74 12.21
C LEU A 19 2.38 -1.26 12.24
N HIS A 20 3.55 -0.98 11.67
CA HIS A 20 4.01 0.38 11.46
C HIS A 20 2.96 1.16 10.65
N THR A 21 2.57 2.34 11.11
CA THR A 21 1.52 3.16 10.47
C THR A 21 1.92 3.44 9.01
N GLY A 22 1.06 3.08 8.06
CA GLY A 22 1.39 3.15 6.63
C GLY A 22 0.46 2.31 5.75
N ILE A 23 0.96 1.94 4.57
CA ILE A 23 0.17 1.28 3.50
C ILE A 23 -0.43 -0.06 3.96
N TYR A 24 0.31 -0.82 4.78
CA TYR A 24 -0.15 -2.09 5.36
C TYR A 24 -1.44 -1.92 6.17
N ARG A 25 -1.48 -0.88 7.02
CA ARG A 25 -2.64 -0.60 7.87
C ARG A 25 -3.84 -0.16 7.03
N THR A 26 -3.60 0.59 5.96
CA THR A 26 -4.64 1.00 5.00
C THR A 26 -5.26 -0.21 4.30
N GLU A 27 -4.45 -1.17 3.86
CA GLU A 27 -4.96 -2.40 3.27
C GLU A 27 -5.70 -3.29 4.27
N MET A 28 -5.23 -3.37 5.51
CA MET A 28 -5.93 -4.07 6.58
C MET A 28 -7.33 -3.49 6.87
N PHE A 29 -7.45 -2.15 6.88
CA PHE A 29 -8.74 -1.47 7.00
C PHE A 29 -9.62 -1.63 5.76
N ARG A 30 -9.04 -1.75 4.56
CA ARG A 30 -9.83 -1.94 3.34
C ARG A 30 -10.42 -3.35 3.24
N VAL A 31 -9.61 -4.36 3.53
CA VAL A 31 -9.96 -5.77 3.34
C VAL A 31 -10.71 -6.35 4.53
N HIS A 32 -10.54 -5.80 5.73
CA HIS A 32 -11.20 -6.24 6.97
C HIS A 32 -11.14 -7.78 7.19
N PRO A 33 -9.94 -8.36 7.31
CA PRO A 33 -9.81 -9.80 7.49
C PRO A 33 -10.44 -10.26 8.82
N SER A 34 -11.12 -11.41 8.75
CA SER A 34 -11.77 -12.03 9.92
C SER A 34 -10.88 -13.04 10.65
N THR A 35 -9.68 -13.32 10.13
CA THR A 35 -8.74 -14.30 10.70
C THR A 35 -7.34 -13.72 10.76
N PHE A 36 -6.57 -14.14 11.77
CA PHE A 36 -5.19 -13.74 11.96
C PHE A 36 -4.32 -14.19 10.78
N LYS A 37 -4.51 -15.41 10.25
CA LYS A 37 -3.80 -15.87 9.06
C LYS A 37 -4.04 -14.97 7.85
N GLY A 38 -5.30 -14.60 7.59
CA GLY A 38 -5.64 -13.69 6.51
C GLY A 38 -5.03 -12.30 6.72
N ALA A 39 -5.00 -11.83 7.97
CA ALA A 39 -4.34 -10.58 8.32
C ALA A 39 -2.84 -10.57 7.98
N VAL A 40 -2.14 -11.66 8.30
CA VAL A 40 -0.71 -11.83 7.98
C VAL A 40 -0.48 -11.86 6.46
N GLU A 41 -1.29 -12.62 5.73
CA GLU A 41 -1.17 -12.71 4.26
C GLU A 41 -1.35 -11.34 3.60
N ILE A 42 -2.38 -10.58 3.98
CA ILE A 42 -2.63 -9.23 3.45
C ILE A 42 -1.47 -8.28 3.76
N ALA A 43 -0.91 -8.34 4.97
CA ALA A 43 0.20 -7.47 5.34
C ALA A 43 1.46 -7.77 4.52
N LEU A 44 1.76 -9.05 4.28
CA LEU A 44 2.87 -9.48 3.43
C LEU A 44 2.68 -9.07 1.97
N ASP A 45 1.47 -9.24 1.43
CA ASP A 45 1.15 -8.81 0.07
C ASP A 45 1.26 -7.29 -0.09
N ALA A 46 0.75 -6.54 0.89
CA ALA A 46 0.89 -5.08 0.92
C ALA A 46 2.36 -4.66 0.97
N GLU A 47 3.22 -5.39 1.70
CA GLU A 47 4.65 -5.15 1.76
C GLU A 47 5.36 -5.41 0.44
N PHE A 48 5.06 -6.56 -0.16
CA PHE A 48 5.61 -6.91 -1.44
C PHE A 48 5.22 -5.88 -2.51
N ASN A 49 3.93 -5.52 -2.59
CA ASN A 49 3.42 -4.55 -3.55
C ASN A 49 4.01 -3.16 -3.33
N PHE A 50 4.14 -2.72 -2.07
CA PHE A 50 4.77 -1.43 -1.76
C PHE A 50 6.23 -1.40 -2.19
N LYS A 51 7.01 -2.45 -1.88
CA LYS A 51 8.41 -2.56 -2.30
C LYS A 51 8.54 -2.67 -3.81
N ALA A 52 7.67 -3.42 -4.47
CA ALA A 52 7.64 -3.57 -5.92
C ALA A 52 7.33 -2.24 -6.63
N ALA A 53 6.38 -1.46 -6.12
CA ALA A 53 6.07 -0.13 -6.66
C ALA A 53 7.20 0.87 -6.42
N ARG A 54 7.91 0.76 -5.28
CA ARG A 54 8.98 1.70 -4.92
C ARG A 54 10.32 1.43 -5.60
N TYR A 55 10.66 0.16 -5.81
CA TYR A 55 11.98 -0.24 -6.28
C TYR A 55 11.97 -0.93 -7.66
N GLY A 56 10.79 -1.18 -8.22
CA GLY A 56 10.63 -2.06 -9.38
C GLY A 56 10.89 -3.52 -8.99
N THR A 57 10.08 -4.44 -9.50
CA THR A 57 10.44 -5.86 -9.43
C THR A 57 11.75 -6.04 -10.22
N HIS A 58 12.75 -6.70 -9.64
CA HIS A 58 14.07 -6.80 -10.27
C HIS A 58 13.97 -7.63 -11.56
N GLY A 59 13.84 -6.94 -12.69
CA GLY A 59 13.73 -7.51 -14.03
C GLY A 59 12.87 -6.65 -14.96
N HIS A 60 13.51 -5.74 -15.70
CA HIS A 60 12.93 -4.89 -16.75
C HIS A 60 11.95 -3.78 -16.32
N ALA A 61 12.50 -2.63 -15.95
CA ALA A 61 12.09 -1.32 -16.48
C ALA A 61 13.01 -0.22 -15.92
N GLN A 62 14.27 -0.21 -16.36
CA GLN A 62 15.08 1.02 -16.29
C GLN A 62 14.61 1.97 -17.39
N ASN A 63 13.39 2.50 -17.30
CA ASN A 63 12.83 3.52 -18.20
C ASN A 63 11.32 3.73 -17.95
N SER A 64 10.93 4.16 -16.75
CA SER A 64 9.69 4.93 -16.61
C SER A 64 9.71 5.79 -15.34
N PHE A 65 10.85 6.43 -15.09
CA PHE A 65 10.83 7.65 -14.29
C PHE A 65 10.36 8.77 -15.23
N ASP A 66 9.26 9.41 -14.86
CA ASP A 66 8.88 10.77 -15.25
C ASP A 66 8.42 11.03 -16.69
N ARG A 67 7.25 10.51 -17.05
CA ARG A 67 6.34 11.29 -17.91
C ARG A 67 4.93 11.26 -17.36
N ALA A 68 4.77 11.78 -16.15
CA ALA A 68 3.63 12.67 -15.94
C ALA A 68 3.88 13.83 -16.91
N GLU A 69 3.23 13.82 -18.08
CA GLU A 69 3.22 15.01 -18.92
C GLU A 69 2.67 16.14 -18.05
N THR A 70 3.52 17.12 -17.76
CA THR A 70 3.06 18.40 -17.24
C THR A 70 2.03 18.90 -18.24
N MET A 71 0.79 19.15 -17.81
CA MET A 71 -0.18 19.85 -18.65
C MET A 71 0.51 21.09 -19.22
N ASP A 72 0.66 21.14 -20.54
CA ASP A 72 1.26 22.26 -21.22
C ASP A 72 0.26 23.42 -21.19
N LEU A 73 0.54 24.39 -20.34
CA LEU A 73 -0.28 25.60 -20.16
C LEU A 73 0.19 26.74 -21.08
N SER A 74 1.02 26.47 -22.09
CA SER A 74 1.57 27.50 -22.99
C SER A 74 0.56 28.15 -23.95
N HIS A 75 -0.73 27.80 -23.85
CA HIS A 75 -1.77 28.27 -24.75
C HIS A 75 -2.89 29.06 -24.03
N ALA A 76 -2.51 29.93 -23.10
CA ALA A 76 -3.46 30.77 -22.35
C ALA A 76 -3.19 32.29 -22.45
N ASP A 77 -2.56 32.74 -23.53
CA ASP A 77 -2.55 34.17 -23.90
C ASP A 77 -3.23 34.32 -25.27
N ASP A 78 -4.56 34.41 -25.22
CA ASP A 78 -5.39 34.93 -26.30
C ASP A 78 -5.04 36.42 -26.53
N GLU A 79 -4.97 36.81 -27.80
CA GLU A 79 -4.91 38.20 -28.26
C GLU A 79 -6.00 39.06 -27.59
N GLU A 80 -5.60 40.18 -26.97
CA GLU A 80 -6.43 41.37 -26.80
C GLU A 80 -5.52 42.59 -26.51
N ALA A 81 -5.11 43.27 -27.60
CA ALA A 81 -4.96 44.74 -27.69
C ALA A 81 -4.51 45.17 -29.11
#